data_AF-A0A1C7M5M9-F1
#
_entry.id   AF-A0A1C7M5M9-F1
#
_cell.length_a   1.000
_cell.length_b   1.000
_cell.length_c   1.000
_cell.angle_alpha   90.00
_cell.angle_beta   90.00
_cell.angle_gamma   90.00
#
_symmetry.space_group_name_H-M   'P 1'
#
loop_
_entity.id
_entity.type
_entity.pdbx_description
1 polymer ?
#
loop_
_entity_poly.entity_id
_entity_poly.type
_entity_poly.pdbx_seq_one_letter_code
_entity_poly.pdbx_strand_id
1 'polypeptide(L)'
;MTPKRVQILHGAMGHKDYLFQKRLALRLPIDSFRFDFRGNHETGGPWHLGRFSNDIADLETVVDYLTKELGYVIDLLVGHSRGSVVSSQWLCMSEQAKTVRGFVNVAGRYRMEVGAYASSV
;
A
#
# COMPACT_ATOMS: atom_id res chain seq x y z
N MET A 1 -3.34 -2.15 -25.65
CA MET A 1 -4.23 -2.10 -24.47
C MET A 1 -3.33 -1.92 -23.25
N THR A 2 -3.52 -0.87 -22.45
CA THR A 2 -2.65 -0.60 -21.29
C THR A 2 -2.87 -1.65 -20.20
N PRO A 3 -1.83 -2.38 -19.75
CA PRO A 3 -2.02 -3.46 -18.79
C PRO A 3 -2.47 -2.89 -17.44
N LYS A 4 -3.57 -3.43 -16.93
CA LYS A 4 -4.14 -3.08 -15.63
C LYS A 4 -3.53 -3.95 -14.55
N ARG A 5 -3.38 -3.39 -13.34
CA ARG A 5 -2.70 -4.08 -12.24
C ARG A 5 -3.32 -3.81 -10.88
N VAL A 6 -3.16 -4.79 -9.99
CA VAL A 6 -3.54 -4.72 -8.57
C VAL A 6 -2.32 -4.42 -7.71
N GLN A 7 -2.39 -3.36 -6.91
CA GLN A 7 -1.36 -3.02 -5.93
C GLN A 7 -1.73 -3.57 -4.55
N ILE A 8 -0.89 -4.44 -3.98
CA ILE A 8 -1.15 -5.14 -2.71
C ILE A 8 -0.18 -4.63 -1.64
N LEU A 9 -0.70 -4.05 -0.56
CA LEU A 9 0.08 -3.37 0.49
C LEU A 9 -0.05 -4.07 1.85
N HIS A 10 1.08 -4.32 2.50
CA HIS A 10 1.13 -4.99 3.80
C HIS A 10 0.89 -4.04 4.98
N GLY A 11 0.73 -4.62 6.17
CA GLY A 11 0.49 -3.89 7.42
C GLY A 11 1.78 -3.52 8.16
N ALA A 12 1.63 -2.87 9.32
CA ALA A 12 2.77 -2.54 10.18
C ALA A 12 3.55 -3.80 10.59
N MET A 13 4.89 -3.72 10.59
CA MET A 13 5.82 -4.82 10.91
C MET A 13 5.66 -6.08 10.05
N GLY A 14 4.88 -6.01 8.97
CA GLY A 14 4.72 -7.08 8.01
C GLY A 14 5.71 -6.98 6.86
N HIS A 15 5.48 -7.80 5.84
CA HIS A 15 6.20 -7.77 4.56
C HIS A 15 5.27 -8.23 3.44
N LYS A 16 5.71 -8.09 2.18
CA LYS A 16 4.95 -8.37 0.96
C LYS A 16 4.41 -9.80 0.85
N ASP A 17 4.98 -10.75 1.59
CA ASP A 17 4.61 -12.16 1.57
C ASP A 17 4.02 -12.66 2.92
N TYR A 18 3.72 -11.76 3.86
CA TYR A 18 3.44 -12.11 5.26
C TYR A 18 2.15 -12.90 5.50
N LEU A 19 0.98 -12.33 5.16
CA LEU A 19 -0.33 -12.86 5.54
C LEU A 19 -1.01 -13.51 4.34
N PHE A 20 -1.96 -12.81 3.71
CA PHE A 20 -2.66 -13.29 2.51
C PHE A 20 -2.06 -12.75 1.22
N GLN A 21 -1.15 -11.77 1.27
CA GLN A 21 -0.69 -10.99 0.11
C GLN A 21 -0.13 -11.88 -1.00
N LYS A 22 0.76 -12.82 -0.68
CA LYS A 22 1.31 -13.79 -1.64
C LYS A 22 0.23 -14.70 -2.24
N ARG A 23 -0.63 -15.26 -1.39
CA ARG A 23 -1.69 -16.20 -1.81
C ARG A 23 -2.75 -15.52 -2.67
N LEU A 24 -3.05 -14.26 -2.39
CA LEU A 24 -3.95 -13.40 -3.16
C LEU A 24 -3.33 -13.09 -4.53
N ALA A 25 -2.09 -12.62 -4.55
CA ALA A 25 -1.38 -12.29 -5.78
C ALA A 25 -1.33 -13.46 -6.78
N LEU A 26 -1.07 -14.67 -6.28
CA LEU A 26 -1.03 -15.89 -7.10
C LEU A 26 -2.39 -16.36 -7.62
N ARG A 27 -3.50 -15.85 -7.08
CA ARG A 27 -4.88 -16.26 -7.43
C ARG A 27 -5.64 -15.21 -8.24
N LEU A 28 -5.13 -14.00 -8.33
CA LEU A 28 -5.78 -12.93 -9.08
C LEU A 28 -5.68 -13.22 -10.59
N PRO A 29 -6.78 -13.07 -11.35
CA PRO A 29 -6.77 -13.22 -12.82
C PRO A 29 -6.20 -11.97 -13.54
N ILE A 30 -5.45 -11.16 -12.81
CA ILE A 30 -4.88 -9.88 -13.22
C ILE A 30 -3.50 -9.77 -12.61
N ASP A 31 -2.59 -9.13 -13.33
CA ASP A 31 -1.26 -8.80 -12.83
C ASP A 31 -1.37 -8.11 -11.46
N SER A 32 -0.49 -8.52 -10.54
CA SER A 32 -0.42 -7.91 -9.21
C SER A 32 1.01 -7.59 -8.84
N PHE A 33 1.18 -6.53 -8.06
CA PHE A 33 2.47 -6.13 -7.52
C PHE A 33 2.38 -5.93 -6.01
N ARG A 34 3.44 -6.35 -5.32
CA ARG A 34 3.58 -6.29 -3.87
C ARG A 34 5.03 -5.98 -3.55
N PHE A 35 5.25 -5.07 -2.61
CA PHE A 35 6.57 -4.60 -2.20
C PHE A 35 6.63 -4.46 -0.69
N ASP A 36 7.84 -4.38 -0.14
CA ASP A 36 8.06 -4.09 1.26
C ASP A 36 8.19 -2.57 1.44
N PHE A 37 7.37 -1.97 2.31
CA PHE A 37 7.55 -0.57 2.72
C PHE A 37 8.93 -0.36 3.34
N ARG A 38 9.46 0.87 3.31
CA ARG A 38 10.76 1.18 3.89
C ARG A 38 10.91 0.66 5.32
N GLY A 39 12.09 0.14 5.63
CA GLY A 39 12.39 -0.46 6.94
C GLY A 39 11.62 -1.76 7.23
N ASN A 40 11.09 -2.45 6.22
CA ASN A 40 10.50 -3.78 6.36
C ASN A 40 11.22 -4.79 5.46
N HIS A 41 11.53 -5.95 6.03
CA HIS A 41 12.08 -7.13 5.34
C HIS A 41 13.25 -6.81 4.38
N GLU A 42 13.02 -6.81 3.07
CA GLU A 42 14.08 -6.61 2.07
C GLU A 42 14.33 -5.14 1.74
N THR A 43 13.42 -4.24 2.09
CA THR A 43 13.57 -2.80 1.83
C THR A 43 14.25 -2.13 3.03
N GLY A 44 15.43 -1.56 2.79
CA GLY A 44 16.19 -0.81 3.79
C GLY A 44 15.51 0.48 4.27
N GLY A 45 16.24 1.24 5.10
CA GLY A 45 15.78 2.50 5.68
C GLY A 45 15.13 2.35 7.06
N PRO A 46 14.82 3.47 7.74
CA PRO A 46 14.29 3.44 9.09
C PRO A 46 12.81 3.09 9.12
N TRP A 47 12.42 2.26 10.10
CA TRP A 47 11.03 1.92 10.38
C TRP A 47 10.40 2.90 11.38
N HIS A 48 9.13 3.26 11.17
CA HIS A 48 8.37 4.14 12.08
C HIS A 48 6.91 3.72 12.21
N LEU A 49 6.32 3.80 13.42
CA LEU A 49 4.96 3.33 13.70
C LEU A 49 3.82 4.28 13.25
N GLY A 50 4.11 5.51 12.77
CA GLY A 50 3.06 6.48 12.42
C GLY A 50 3.42 7.50 11.33
N ARG A 51 4.52 7.30 10.61
CA ARG A 51 4.94 8.22 9.52
C ARG A 51 4.32 7.81 8.19
N PHE A 52 3.00 7.94 8.08
CA PHE A 52 2.27 7.57 6.86
C PHE A 52 2.73 8.32 5.61
N SER A 53 3.23 9.56 5.74
CA SER A 53 3.80 10.32 4.63
C SER A 53 4.97 9.59 3.95
N ASN A 54 5.80 8.88 4.73
CA ASN A 54 6.88 8.08 4.17
C ASN A 54 6.35 6.89 3.37
N ASP A 55 5.31 6.22 3.88
CA ASP A 55 4.72 5.06 3.19
C ASP A 55 3.98 5.49 1.91
N ILE A 56 3.37 6.68 1.92
CA ILE A 56 2.75 7.28 0.73
C ILE A 56 3.82 7.57 -0.32
N ALA A 57 4.97 8.15 0.08
CA ALA A 57 6.08 8.39 -0.83
C ALA A 57 6.65 7.07 -1.41
N ASP A 58 6.69 6.00 -0.62
CA ASP A 58 7.08 4.66 -1.10
C ASP A 58 6.08 4.14 -2.14
N LEU A 59 4.78 4.27 -1.88
CA LEU A 59 3.73 3.90 -2.81
C LEU A 59 3.80 4.72 -4.10
N GLU A 60 3.96 6.04 -4.01
CA GLU A 60 4.12 6.92 -5.17
C GLU A 60 5.34 6.54 -6.02
N THR A 61 6.48 6.26 -5.38
CA THR A 61 7.69 5.81 -6.07
C THR A 61 7.45 4.52 -6.85
N VAL A 62 6.77 3.55 -6.23
CA VAL A 62 6.41 2.28 -6.88
C VAL A 62 5.44 2.51 -8.03
N VAL A 63 4.38 3.29 -7.83
CA VAL A 63 3.39 3.59 -8.88
C VAL A 63 4.03 4.32 -10.04
N ASP A 64 4.93 5.28 -9.77
CA ASP A 64 5.70 5.99 -10.79
C ASP A 64 6.52 5.03 -11.63
N TYR A 65 7.29 4.15 -11.00
CA TYR A 65 8.10 3.16 -11.72
C TYR A 65 7.22 2.23 -12.57
N LEU A 66 6.15 1.69 -11.99
CA LEU A 66 5.23 0.80 -12.70
C LEU A 66 4.56 1.49 -13.89
N THR A 67 4.23 2.77 -13.77
CA THR A 67 3.53 3.53 -14.81
C THR A 67 4.49 3.99 -15.89
N LYS A 68 5.62 4.59 -15.52
CA LYS A 68 6.55 5.25 -16.44
C LYS A 68 7.46 4.25 -17.14
N GLU A 69 7.99 3.27 -16.40
CA GLU A 69 8.97 2.32 -16.95
C GLU A 69 8.32 1.08 -17.53
N LEU A 70 7.19 0.64 -16.97
CA LEU A 70 6.53 -0.60 -17.36
C LEU A 70 5.16 -0.41 -18.02
N GLY A 71 4.67 0.83 -18.14
CA GLY A 71 3.42 1.15 -18.83
C GLY A 71 2.15 0.62 -18.14
N TYR A 72 2.20 0.26 -16.86
CA TYR A 72 1.03 -0.20 -16.12
C TYR A 72 0.10 0.95 -15.72
N VAL A 73 -1.18 0.63 -15.53
CA VAL A 73 -2.14 1.50 -14.84
C VAL A 73 -2.64 0.79 -13.58
N ILE A 74 -2.60 1.51 -12.46
CA ILE A 74 -3.08 1.00 -11.18
C ILE A 74 -4.61 1.00 -11.20
N ASP A 75 -5.18 -0.20 -11.14
CA ASP A 75 -6.61 -0.40 -11.35
C ASP A 75 -7.36 -0.69 -10.04
N LEU A 76 -6.70 -1.39 -9.12
CA LEU A 76 -7.23 -1.83 -7.84
C LEU A 76 -6.13 -1.74 -6.77
N LEU A 77 -6.50 -1.26 -5.58
CA LEU A 77 -5.66 -1.32 -4.39
C LEU A 77 -6.22 -2.35 -3.39
N VAL A 78 -5.35 -3.14 -2.79
CA VAL A 78 -5.67 -4.01 -1.66
C VAL A 78 -4.72 -3.67 -0.53
N GLY A 79 -5.23 -2.98 0.49
CA GLY A 79 -4.44 -2.57 1.64
C GLY A 79 -4.82 -3.35 2.88
N HIS A 80 -3.84 -3.86 3.62
CA HIS A 80 -4.04 -4.49 4.94
C HIS A 80 -3.55 -3.59 6.08
N SER A 81 -4.38 -3.40 7.12
CA SER A 81 -4.03 -2.66 8.34
C SER A 81 -3.45 -1.28 8.01
N ARG A 82 -2.17 -1.03 8.33
CA ARG A 82 -1.43 0.19 7.94
C ARG A 82 -1.51 0.46 6.43
N GLY A 83 -1.35 -0.57 5.59
CA GLY A 83 -1.44 -0.44 4.14
C GLY A 83 -2.81 0.04 3.65
N SER A 84 -3.89 -0.21 4.39
CA SER A 84 -5.23 0.33 4.10
C SER A 84 -5.31 1.84 4.34
N VAL A 85 -4.68 2.33 5.41
CA VAL A 85 -4.62 3.76 5.75
C VAL A 85 -3.81 4.49 4.68
N VAL A 86 -2.64 3.95 4.32
CA VAL A 86 -1.79 4.48 3.24
C VAL A 86 -2.55 4.50 1.91
N SER A 87 -3.22 3.40 1.55
CA SER A 87 -4.02 3.34 0.32
C SER A 87 -5.12 4.40 0.30
N SER A 88 -5.86 4.53 1.40
CA SER A 88 -6.97 5.48 1.51
C SER A 88 -6.47 6.91 1.35
N GLN A 89 -5.37 7.25 2.01
CA GLN A 89 -4.79 8.58 1.94
C GLN A 89 -4.22 8.89 0.55
N TRP A 90 -3.53 7.94 -0.09
CA TRP A 90 -3.02 8.10 -1.45
C TRP A 90 -4.16 8.25 -2.47
N LEU A 91 -5.22 7.45 -2.34
CA LEU A 91 -6.43 7.54 -3.19
C LEU A 91 -7.09 8.92 -3.15
N CYS A 92 -7.10 9.57 -1.98
CA CYS A 92 -7.73 10.87 -1.81
C CYS A 92 -6.85 12.06 -2.26
N MET A 93 -5.53 11.89 -2.31
CA MET A 93 -4.59 13.02 -2.48
C MET A 93 -3.76 12.94 -3.76
N SER A 94 -3.56 11.77 -4.34
CA SER A 94 -2.67 11.59 -5.48
C SER A 94 -3.41 11.75 -6.81
N GLU A 95 -2.83 12.52 -7.72
CA GLU A 95 -3.30 12.65 -9.11
C GLU A 95 -3.25 11.31 -9.86
N GLN A 96 -2.30 10.45 -9.51
CA GLN A 96 -2.13 9.13 -10.13
C GLN A 96 -3.25 8.15 -9.74
N ALA A 97 -3.94 8.43 -8.64
CA ALA A 97 -5.05 7.61 -8.14
C ALA A 97 -6.36 7.80 -8.91
N LYS A 98 -6.48 8.83 -9.75
CA LYS A 98 -7.73 9.16 -10.48
C LYS A 98 -8.23 8.04 -11.41
N THR A 99 -7.33 7.15 -11.81
CA THR A 99 -7.64 6.02 -12.70
C THR A 99 -8.01 4.74 -11.95
N VAL A 100 -7.87 4.73 -10.62
CA VAL A 100 -8.15 3.56 -9.78
C VAL A 100 -9.66 3.35 -9.70
N ARG A 101 -10.10 2.12 -9.97
CA ARG A 101 -11.53 1.77 -10.04
C ARG A 101 -12.02 1.03 -8.80
N GLY A 102 -11.12 0.57 -7.94
CA GLY A 102 -11.51 -0.13 -6.72
C GLY A 102 -10.46 -0.06 -5.62
N PHE A 103 -10.95 -0.23 -4.39
CA PHE A 103 -10.12 -0.33 -3.20
C PHE A 103 -10.73 -1.37 -2.25
N VAL A 104 -9.88 -2.30 -1.78
CA VAL A 104 -10.21 -3.29 -0.76
C VAL A 104 -9.46 -2.93 0.51
N ASN A 105 -10.21 -2.46 1.51
CA ASN A 105 -9.71 -2.23 2.86
C ASN A 105 -9.81 -3.53 3.68
N VAL A 106 -8.67 -4.10 4.09
CA VAL A 106 -8.60 -5.25 4.98
C VAL A 106 -8.10 -4.83 6.36
N ALA A 107 -9.01 -4.72 7.33
CA ALA A 107 -8.68 -4.39 8.73
C ALA A 107 -7.92 -3.06 8.93
N GLY A 108 -8.11 -2.09 8.03
CA GLY A 108 -7.61 -0.73 8.18
C GLY A 108 -8.39 0.04 9.23
N ARG A 109 -7.68 0.78 10.09
CA ARG A 109 -8.32 1.68 11.06
C ARG A 109 -8.75 2.96 10.35
N TYR A 110 -10.05 3.19 10.26
CA TYR A 110 -10.61 4.44 9.73
C TYR A 110 -10.71 5.54 10.80
N ARG A 111 -10.72 5.17 12.09
CA ARG A 111 -10.79 6.07 13.24
C ARG A 111 -9.53 5.90 14.07
N MET A 112 -8.66 6.90 14.05
CA MET A 112 -7.47 7.00 14.90
C MET A 112 -7.62 8.22 15.80
N GLU A 113 -8.05 8.00 17.03
CA GLU A 113 -8.20 9.07 18.00
C GLU A 113 -6.83 9.50 18.54
N VAL A 114 -6.65 10.80 18.69
CA VAL A 114 -5.51 11.39 19.40
C VAL A 114 -5.63 10.97 20.86
N GLY A 115 -4.93 9.90 21.24
CA GLY A 115 -5.04 9.31 22.58
C GLY A 115 -4.72 7.82 22.66
N ALA A 116 -4.93 7.07 21.56
CA ALA A 116 -4.71 5.61 21.55
C ALA A 116 -3.26 5.16 21.78
N TYR A 117 -2.29 6.10 21.76
CA TYR A 117 -0.89 5.89 22.11
C TYR A 117 -0.32 6.98 23.03
N ALA A 118 -1.18 7.86 23.56
CA ALA A 118 -0.79 8.91 24.51
C ALA A 118 -1.35 8.57 25.90
N SER A 119 -0.85 7.48 26.48
CA SER A 119 -1.04 7.18 27.90
C SER A 119 0.07 6.24 28.38
N SER A 120 1.28 6.79 28.52
CA SER A 120 2.28 6.37 29.51
C SER A 120 3.54 7.25 29.38
N VAL A 121 3.43 8.52 29.76
CA VAL A 121 4.49 9.30 30.40
C VAL A 121 3.84 10.21 31.43
#